data_AF-A0A838U249-F1
#
_entry.id   AF-A0A838U249-F1
#
_cell.length_a   1.000
_cell.length_b   1.000
_cell.length_c   1.000
_cell.angle_alpha   90.00
_cell.angle_beta   90.00
_cell.angle_gamma   90.00
#
_symmetry.space_group_name_H-M   'P 1'
#
loop_
_entity.id
_entity.type
_entity.pdbx_description
1 polymer ?
#
loop_
_entity_poly.entity_id
_entity_poly.type
_entity_poly.pdbx_seq_one_letter_code
_entity_poly.pdbx_strand_id
1 'polypeptide(L)' 'MVKVICEECFYTGEKTEFEENSDYCKECVGEHAMCPKCNTAYHTALITE' A
#
# COMPACT_ATOMS: atom_id res chain seq x y z
N MET A 1 15.65 -3.91 0.45
CA MET A 1 14.61 -2.83 0.50
C MET A 1 13.57 -3.20 -0.52
N VAL A 2 12.33 -3.47 -0.09
CA VAL A 2 11.26 -3.98 -0.96
C VAL A 2 10.48 -2.78 -1.47
N LYS A 3 10.52 -2.55 -2.78
CA LYS A 3 9.74 -1.50 -3.44
C LYS A 3 8.37 -2.02 -3.83
N VAL A 4 7.39 -1.14 -3.67
CA VAL A 4 5.97 -1.39 -3.97
C VAL A 4 5.51 -0.35 -4.97
N ILE A 5 4.67 -0.78 -5.92
CA ILE A 5 3.98 0.10 -6.86
C ILE A 5 2.48 0.05 -6.57
N CYS A 6 1.85 1.23 -6.48
CA CYS A 6 0.40 1.37 -6.50
C CYS A 6 -0.12 1.17 -7.94
N GLU A 7 -1.05 0.24 -8.15
CA GLU A 7 -1.62 -0.02 -9.48
C GLU A 7 -2.50 1.12 -10.02
N GLU A 8 -3.10 1.92 -9.12
CA GLU A 8 -4.03 2.99 -9.50
C GLU A 8 -3.31 4.27 -9.96
N CYS A 9 -2.30 4.71 -9.18
CA CYS A 9 -1.59 5.97 -9.44
C CYS A 9 -0.14 5.80 -9.88
N PHE A 10 0.33 4.55 -10.03
CA PHE A 10 1.71 4.19 -10.40
C PHE A 10 2.80 4.76 -9.49
N TYR A 11 2.42 5.23 -8.29
CA TYR A 11 3.37 5.68 -7.29
C TYR A 11 4.25 4.51 -6.84
N THR A 12 5.56 4.72 -6.87
CA THR A 12 6.56 3.75 -6.41
C THR A 12 7.18 4.25 -5.11
N GLY A 13 7.12 3.44 -4.06
CA GLY A 13 7.67 3.77 -2.75
C GLY A 13 8.19 2.53 -2.01
N GLU A 14 8.71 2.74 -0.81
CA GLU A 14 9.16 1.66 0.07
C GLU A 14 7.97 0.97 0.75
N LYS A 15 8.03 -0.34 0.97
CA LYS A 15 6.95 -1.11 1.61
C LYS A 15 6.52 -0.53 2.96
N THR A 16 7.48 -0.04 3.76
CA THR A 16 7.20 0.55 5.08
C THR A 16 6.31 1.79 4.98
N GLU A 17 6.50 2.61 3.94
CA GLU A 17 5.73 3.84 3.73
C GLU A 17 4.25 3.53 3.42
N PHE A 18 3.99 2.42 2.73
CA PHE A 18 2.62 1.95 2.49
C PHE A 18 2.00 1.28 3.72
N GLU A 19 2.80 0.54 4.51
CA GLU A 19 2.34 -0.06 5.76
C GLU A 19 1.95 1.01 6.79
N GLU A 20 2.76 2.06 6.96
CA GLU A 20 2.46 3.18 7.85
C GLU A 20 1.18 3.94 7.45
N ASN A 21 0.82 3.90 6.17
CA ASN A 21 -0.40 4.52 5.67
C ASN A 21 -1.62 3.58 5.68
N SER A 22 -1.48 2.35 6.18
CA SER A 22 -2.60 1.40 6.27
C SER A 22 -3.63 1.83 7.31
N ASP A 23 -4.91 1.69 6.96
CA ASP A 23 -6.03 2.05 7.85
C ASP A 23 -6.64 0.80 8.49
N TYR A 24 -6.83 0.82 9.81
CA TYR A 24 -7.47 -0.29 10.51
C TYR A 24 -8.99 -0.19 10.37
N CYS A 25 -9.58 -1.09 9.58
CA CYS A 25 -11.01 -1.16 9.39
C CYS A 25 -11.68 -2.00 10.49
N LYS A 26 -12.55 -1.37 11.28
CA LYS A 26 -13.31 -2.05 12.35
C LYS A 26 -14.33 -3.07 11.83
N GLU A 27 -14.88 -2.86 10.63
CA GLU A 27 -15.85 -3.81 10.04
C GLU A 27 -15.16 -5.07 9.53
N CYS A 28 -13.97 -4.92 8.94
CA CYS A 28 -13.17 -6.05 8.46
C CYS A 28 -12.33 -6.68 9.57
N VAL A 29 -12.20 -6.01 10.73
CA VAL A 29 -11.33 -6.40 11.85
C VAL A 29 -9.90 -6.68 11.35
N GLY A 30 -9.39 -5.77 10.51
CA GLY A 30 -8.13 -5.95 9.81
C GLY A 30 -7.59 -4.66 9.20
N GLU A 31 -6.31 -4.69 8.81
CA GLU A 31 -5.62 -3.58 8.16
C GLU A 31 -5.92 -3.55 6.67
N HIS A 32 -6.32 -2.39 6.17
CA HIS A 32 -6.45 -2.10 4.76
C HIS A 32 -5.23 -1.32 4.29
N ALA A 33 -4.45 -1.96 3.44
CA ALA A 33 -3.29 -1.34 2.83
C ALA A 33 -3.76 -0.22 1.90
N MET A 34 -3.36 1.02 2.18
CA MET A 34 -3.77 2.23 1.44
C MET A 34 -2.57 2.94 0.84
N CYS A 35 -2.66 3.35 -0.42
CA CYS A 35 -1.59 4.09 -1.07
C CYS A 35 -1.40 5.47 -0.43
N PRO A 36 -0.17 5.87 -0.03
CA PRO A 36 0.09 7.17 0.62
C PRO A 36 -0.16 8.37 -0.29
N LYS A 37 -0.27 8.17 -1.61
CA LYS A 37 -0.42 9.27 -2.58
C LYS A 37 -1.87 9.52 -2.99
N CYS A 38 -2.66 8.47 -3.20
CA CYS A 38 -4.03 8.60 -3.69
C CYS A 38 -5.09 8.09 -2.70
N ASN A 39 -4.69 7.57 -1.53
CA ASN A 39 -5.59 7.05 -0.48
C ASN A 39 -6.62 6.04 -1.00
N THR A 40 -6.28 5.30 -2.05
CA THR A 40 -7.03 4.12 -2.47
C THR A 40 -6.39 2.86 -1.90
N ALA A 41 -7.22 1.85 -1.63
CA ALA A 41 -6.73 0.51 -1.36
C ALA A 41 -5.84 0.08 -2.52
N TYR A 42 -4.67 -0.50 -2.22
CA TYR A 42 -3.72 -0.89 -3.25
C TYR A 42 -3.44 -2.39 -3.17
N HIS A 43 -3.41 -3.08 -4.32
CA HIS A 43 -2.69 -4.34 -4.39
C HIS A 43 -1.21 -4.06 -4.63
N THR A 44 -0.35 -4.65 -3.79
CA THR A 44 1.10 -4.60 -4.00
C THR A 44 1.48 -5.44 -5.22
N ALA A 45 2.04 -4.83 -6.26
CA ALA A 45 2.96 -5.55 -7.14
C ALA A 45 4.35 -5.51 -6.50
N LEU A 46 4.86 -6.68 -6.10
CA LEU A 46 6.23 -6.82 -5.60
C LEU A 46 7.19 -6.83 -6.79
N ILE A 47 8.11 -5.87 -6.85
CA ILE A 47 9.25 -5.96 -7.76
C ILE A 47 10.25 -6.93 -7.13
N THR A 48 10.29 -8.15 -7.63
CA THR A 48 11.34 -9.13 -7.31
C THR A 48 12.38 -9.10 -8.42
N GLU A 49 13.65 -9.01 -8.05
CA GLU A 49 14.79 -9.09 -8.98
C GLU A 49 14.93 -10.49 -9.59
#